data_AF-A0A4U6UQT0-F1
#
_entry.id   AF-A0A4U6UQT0-F1
#
_cell.length_a   1.000
_cell.length_b   1.000
_cell.length_c   1.000
_cell.angle_alpha   90.00
_cell.angle_beta   90.00
_cell.angle_gamma   90.00
#
_symmetry.space_group_name_H-M   'P 1'
#
loop_
_entity.id
_entity.type
_entity.pdbx_description
1 polymer ?
#
loop_
_entity_poly.entity_id
_entity_poly.type
_entity_poly.pdbx_seq_one_letter_code
_entity_poly.pdbx_strand_id
1 'polypeptide(L)'
;MDFEPPSSPEAISMHHQTPSRILEAMVEPSTQVEMEIHERAMKHVREMGEERKRSSLKRRLMMRLRKDGYDASLCRSSWVATTEHPGGDYEYIDVAVAGEDGGGAGAATTSGSSRLVVDIDFRAQFQLARPAPWYAHLWSRLPAVFVGPRARLRKAVSLLCAAAQRSLRESGLHVPPWRRSGYMQAKWLPRDVALPGGAPEVAMARWSVAMGKELGDGPRRSGAGGLSMELSGSGADVDGCRGQAGSMWA
;
A
#
# COMPACT_ATOMS: atom_id res chain seq x y z
N MET A 1 -0.92 55.34 -21.69
CA MET A 1 -0.01 54.23 -21.37
C MET A 1 -0.33 53.85 -19.95
N ASP A 2 -1.33 53.00 -19.77
CA ASP A 2 -1.81 52.58 -18.46
C ASP A 2 -0.89 51.46 -17.96
N PHE A 3 -0.21 51.75 -16.85
CA PHE A 3 0.72 50.83 -16.22
C PHE A 3 -0.09 49.96 -15.25
N GLU A 4 -0.41 48.74 -15.67
CA GLU A 4 -1.07 47.74 -14.82
C GLU A 4 -0.08 47.27 -13.74
N PRO A 5 -0.40 47.39 -12.44
CA PRO A 5 0.50 46.98 -11.38
C PRO A 5 0.59 45.45 -11.29
N PRO A 6 1.75 44.88 -10.92
CA PRO A 6 1.90 43.44 -10.75
C PRO A 6 1.00 42.93 -9.62
N SER A 7 0.29 41.85 -9.90
CA SER A 7 -0.58 41.13 -8.97
C SER A 7 0.21 40.71 -7.72
N SER A 8 -0.29 41.07 -6.54
CA SER A 8 0.37 40.85 -5.24
C SER A 8 0.68 39.37 -4.95
N PRO A 9 1.85 39.04 -4.36
CA PRO A 9 2.25 37.66 -4.03
C PRO A 9 1.36 36.97 -2.97
N GLU A 10 0.58 37.73 -2.20
CA GLU A 10 -0.33 37.20 -1.16
C GLU A 10 -1.54 36.47 -1.74
N ALA A 11 -2.07 36.92 -2.89
CA ALA A 11 -3.23 36.30 -3.53
C ALA A 11 -2.91 34.88 -4.02
N ILE A 12 -1.70 34.69 -4.56
CA ILE A 12 -1.21 33.37 -4.97
C ILE A 12 -1.06 32.48 -3.74
N SER A 13 -0.47 32.97 -2.64
CA SER A 13 -0.26 32.19 -1.40
C SER A 13 -1.55 31.63 -0.78
N MET A 14 -2.62 32.43 -0.75
CA MET A 14 -3.92 32.03 -0.18
C MET A 14 -4.60 30.88 -0.94
N HIS A 15 -4.54 30.87 -2.28
CA HIS A 15 -5.17 29.82 -3.09
C HIS A 15 -4.53 28.43 -2.92
N HIS A 16 -3.27 28.34 -2.46
CA HIS A 16 -2.60 27.06 -2.20
C HIS A 16 -2.87 26.52 -0.79
N GLN A 17 -3.25 27.37 0.17
CA GLN A 17 -3.52 26.96 1.55
C GLN A 17 -4.83 26.18 1.68
N THR A 18 -5.89 26.62 0.99
CA THR A 18 -7.22 25.99 1.11
C THR A 18 -7.24 24.53 0.63
N PRO A 19 -6.70 24.17 -0.56
CA PRO A 19 -6.66 22.77 -1.00
C PRO A 19 -5.76 21.89 -0.11
N SER A 20 -4.70 22.47 0.46
CA SER A 20 -3.79 21.73 1.33
C SER A 20 -4.43 21.38 2.67
N ARG A 21 -5.16 22.33 3.30
CA ARG A 21 -5.88 22.08 4.56
C ARG A 21 -6.99 21.03 4.41
N ILE A 22 -7.72 21.07 3.28
CA ILE A 22 -8.75 20.07 2.98
C ILE A 22 -8.12 18.68 2.84
N LEU A 23 -6.96 18.60 2.17
CA LEU A 23 -6.27 17.33 1.99
C LEU A 23 -5.71 16.79 3.32
N GLU A 24 -5.14 17.64 4.17
CA GLU A 24 -4.71 17.28 5.54
C GLU A 24 -5.86 16.65 6.34
N ALA A 25 -7.02 17.32 6.39
CA ALA A 25 -8.20 16.79 7.07
C ALA A 25 -8.69 15.44 6.50
N MET A 26 -8.37 15.13 5.23
CA MET A 26 -8.70 13.83 4.62
C MET A 26 -7.66 12.74 4.90
N VAL A 27 -6.41 13.08 5.15
CA VAL A 27 -5.36 12.06 5.37
C VAL A 27 -5.12 11.79 6.85
N GLU A 28 -5.53 12.71 7.71
CA GLU A 28 -5.45 12.56 9.16
C GLU A 28 -6.52 11.60 9.70
N PRO A 29 -6.17 10.76 10.69
CA PRO A 29 -7.14 9.99 11.48
C PRO A 29 -8.18 10.92 12.11
N SER A 30 -9.47 10.63 11.91
CA SER A 30 -10.56 11.53 12.31
C SER A 30 -11.48 10.95 13.39
N THR A 31 -11.40 9.63 13.63
CA THR A 31 -12.20 8.93 14.65
C THR A 31 -11.28 8.39 15.73
N GLN A 32 -11.82 8.17 16.93
CA GLN A 32 -11.04 7.60 18.05
C GLN A 32 -10.37 6.28 17.66
N VAL A 33 -11.11 5.43 16.94
CA VAL A 33 -10.61 4.13 16.46
C VAL A 33 -9.47 4.29 15.45
N GLU A 34 -9.59 5.25 14.52
CA GLU A 34 -8.51 5.54 13.57
C GLU A 34 -7.25 6.07 14.28
N MET A 35 -7.43 6.96 15.26
CA MET A 35 -6.32 7.50 16.05
C MET A 35 -5.60 6.40 16.82
N GLU A 36 -6.34 5.51 17.47
CA GLU A 36 -5.78 4.38 18.23
C GLU A 36 -5.00 3.44 17.31
N ILE A 37 -5.60 3.01 16.20
CA ILE A 37 -4.93 2.13 15.22
C ILE A 37 -3.70 2.82 14.63
N HIS A 38 -3.77 4.12 14.33
CA HIS A 38 -2.65 4.88 13.82
C HIS A 38 -1.50 4.96 14.84
N GLU A 39 -1.79 5.22 16.11
CA GLU A 39 -0.79 5.25 17.18
C GLU A 39 -0.12 3.89 17.35
N ARG A 40 -0.90 2.81 17.42
CA ARG A 40 -0.37 1.43 17.49
C ARG A 40 0.49 1.09 16.29
N ALA A 41 0.04 1.44 15.07
CA ALA A 41 0.80 1.19 13.86
C ALA A 41 2.14 1.94 13.86
N MET A 42 2.14 3.22 14.22
CA MET A 42 3.34 4.05 14.34
C MET A 42 4.31 3.50 15.38
N LYS A 43 3.81 3.08 16.55
CA LYS A 43 4.63 2.45 17.60
C LYS A 43 5.31 1.18 17.07
N HIS A 44 4.54 0.26 16.49
CA HIS A 44 5.08 -1.00 15.97
C HIS A 44 6.08 -0.78 14.84
N VAL A 45 5.83 0.17 13.93
CA VAL A 45 6.77 0.50 12.85
C VAL A 45 8.12 0.99 13.40
N ARG A 46 8.12 1.81 14.45
CA ARG A 46 9.35 2.26 15.12
C ARG A 46 10.11 1.11 15.79
N GLU A 47 9.40 0.19 16.44
CA GLU A 47 10.00 -0.96 17.14
C GLU A 47 10.58 -2.02 16.20
N MET A 48 10.00 -2.18 15.01
CA MET A 48 10.43 -3.22 14.07
C MET A 48 11.76 -2.93 13.37
N GLY A 49 12.28 -1.70 13.48
CA GLY A 49 13.52 -1.27 12.85
C GLY A 49 13.46 -1.21 11.32
N GLU A 50 14.62 -1.03 10.69
CA GLU A 50 14.74 -1.00 9.24
C GLU A 50 14.70 -2.42 8.67
N GLU A 51 13.61 -2.75 7.96
CA GLU A 51 13.49 -3.99 7.19
C GLU A 51 13.79 -3.71 5.72
N ARG A 52 14.62 -4.55 5.08
CA ARG A 52 15.01 -4.34 3.68
C ARG A 52 13.83 -4.48 2.71
N LYS A 53 12.81 -5.27 3.09
CA LYS A 53 11.62 -5.52 2.27
C LYS A 53 10.36 -4.96 2.93
N ARG A 54 9.71 -4.02 2.25
CA ARG A 54 8.47 -3.38 2.73
C ARG A 54 7.30 -4.34 2.91
N SER A 55 7.20 -5.37 2.07
CA SER A 55 6.22 -6.45 2.20
C SER A 55 6.34 -7.20 3.53
N SER A 56 7.58 -7.49 3.96
CA SER A 56 7.87 -8.09 5.26
C SER A 56 7.45 -7.16 6.41
N LEU A 57 7.66 -5.86 6.26
CA LEU A 57 7.29 -4.82 7.23
C LEU A 57 5.76 -4.73 7.40
N LYS A 58 5.00 -4.70 6.29
CA LYS A 58 3.53 -4.71 6.31
C LYS A 58 2.97 -6.00 6.93
N ARG A 59 3.56 -7.15 6.60
CA ARG A 59 3.16 -8.44 7.21
C ARG A 59 3.43 -8.47 8.71
N ARG A 60 4.58 -7.99 9.17
CA ARG A 60 4.94 -7.95 10.59
C ARG A 60 4.07 -6.95 11.37
N LEU A 61 3.75 -5.80 10.76
CA LEU A 61 2.79 -4.85 11.32
C LEU A 61 1.41 -5.49 11.50
N MET A 62 0.89 -6.16 10.47
CA MET A 62 -0.39 -6.87 10.54
C MET A 62 -0.42 -7.88 11.69
N MET A 63 0.66 -8.67 11.86
CA MET A 63 0.76 -9.63 12.96
C MET A 63 0.76 -8.95 14.34
N ARG A 64 1.39 -7.78 14.47
CA ARG A 64 1.40 -7.01 15.73
C ARG A 64 0.05 -6.39 16.03
N LEU A 65 -0.65 -5.86 15.02
CA LEU A 65 -2.03 -5.37 15.19
C LEU A 65 -2.98 -6.50 15.61
N ARG A 66 -2.82 -7.71 15.06
CA ARG A 66 -3.58 -8.89 15.53
C ARG A 66 -3.28 -9.25 16.97
N LYS A 67 -2.01 -9.19 17.38
CA LYS A 67 -1.60 -9.42 18.78
C LYS A 67 -2.21 -8.40 19.74
N ASP A 68 -2.41 -7.18 19.27
CA ASP A 68 -3.08 -6.10 20.02
C ASP A 68 -4.61 -6.25 20.07
N GLY A 69 -5.19 -7.23 19.36
CA GLY A 69 -6.62 -7.56 19.40
C GLY A 69 -7.44 -7.06 18.21
N TYR A 70 -6.82 -6.41 17.21
CA TYR A 70 -7.54 -5.93 16.02
C TYR A 70 -7.75 -7.05 14.98
N ASP A 71 -8.92 -7.09 14.32
CA ASP A 71 -9.13 -7.92 13.11
C ASP A 71 -8.43 -7.28 11.90
N ALA A 72 -7.11 -7.45 11.84
CA ALA A 72 -6.27 -6.98 10.74
C ALA A 72 -6.03 -8.07 9.70
N SER A 73 -5.98 -7.74 8.40
CA SER A 73 -5.49 -8.64 7.35
C SER A 73 -4.52 -7.94 6.40
N LEU A 74 -3.67 -8.73 5.74
CA LEU A 74 -2.83 -8.24 4.66
C LEU A 74 -3.60 -8.43 3.34
N CYS A 75 -4.02 -7.32 2.76
CA CYS A 75 -4.66 -7.29 1.45
C CYS A 75 -3.62 -7.12 0.35
N ARG A 76 -3.84 -7.80 -0.77
CA ARG A 76 -3.11 -7.58 -2.00
C ARG A 76 -4.09 -7.22 -3.12
N SER A 77 -3.87 -6.08 -3.76
CA SER A 77 -4.53 -5.72 -5.02
C SER A 77 -3.62 -6.08 -6.18
N SER A 78 -4.22 -6.45 -7.31
CA SER A 78 -3.53 -6.65 -8.58
C SER A 78 -4.43 -6.17 -9.71
N TRP A 79 -3.89 -5.41 -10.65
CA TRP A 79 -4.63 -4.90 -11.80
C TRP A 79 -3.86 -5.16 -13.09
N VAL A 80 -4.63 -5.45 -14.14
CA VAL A 80 -4.10 -5.79 -15.46
C VAL A 80 -3.66 -4.51 -16.18
N ALA A 81 -2.62 -4.62 -17.01
CA ALA A 81 -2.20 -3.56 -17.89
C ALA A 81 -3.32 -3.18 -18.87
N THR A 82 -3.47 -1.87 -19.10
CA THR A 82 -4.35 -1.34 -20.15
C THR A 82 -3.51 -0.55 -21.15
N THR A 83 -4.14 -0.09 -22.24
CA THR A 83 -3.51 0.82 -23.20
C THR A 83 -3.02 2.12 -22.55
N GLU A 84 -3.63 2.53 -21.43
CA GLU A 84 -3.32 3.79 -20.76
C GLU A 84 -2.31 3.65 -19.61
N HIS A 85 -2.23 2.46 -18.97
CA HIS A 85 -1.45 2.27 -17.75
C HIS A 85 -0.89 0.86 -17.63
N PRO A 86 0.33 0.69 -17.10
CA PRO A 86 0.89 -0.63 -16.84
C PRO A 86 0.09 -1.36 -15.75
N GLY A 87 0.17 -2.69 -15.79
CA GLY A 87 -0.33 -3.52 -14.70
C GLY A 87 0.53 -3.34 -13.45
N GLY A 88 0.02 -3.84 -12.33
CA GLY A 88 0.75 -3.80 -11.07
C GLY A 88 0.04 -4.54 -9.98
N ASP A 89 0.74 -4.68 -8.86
CA ASP A 89 0.20 -5.17 -7.61
C ASP A 89 0.58 -4.24 -6.46
N TYR A 90 -0.15 -4.36 -5.35
CA TYR A 90 0.14 -3.59 -4.15
C TYR A 90 -0.38 -4.28 -2.90
N GLU A 91 0.40 -4.23 -1.84
CA GLU A 91 0.01 -4.74 -0.52
C GLU A 91 -0.34 -3.60 0.43
N TYR A 92 -1.42 -3.76 1.17
CA TYR A 92 -1.85 -2.87 2.24
C TYR A 92 -2.48 -3.69 3.38
N ILE A 93 -2.74 -3.07 4.52
CA ILE A 93 -3.41 -3.72 5.64
C ILE A 93 -4.85 -3.22 5.69
N ASP A 94 -5.81 -4.10 5.89
CA ASP A 94 -7.17 -3.73 6.26
C ASP A 94 -7.43 -4.08 7.72
N VAL A 95 -8.24 -3.28 8.41
CA VAL A 95 -8.66 -3.52 9.79
C VAL A 95 -10.17 -3.41 9.88
N ALA A 96 -10.84 -4.46 10.35
CA ALA A 96 -12.26 -4.41 10.67
C ALA A 96 -12.47 -3.61 11.95
N VAL A 97 -13.46 -2.73 11.92
CA VAL A 97 -13.93 -1.99 13.09
C VAL A 97 -15.43 -2.20 13.21
N ALA A 98 -15.92 -2.32 14.45
CA ALA A 98 -17.36 -2.34 14.68
C ALA A 98 -17.97 -1.06 14.13
N GLY A 99 -18.97 -1.19 13.26
CA GLY A 99 -19.73 -0.09 12.71
C GLY A 99 -20.68 0.45 13.77
N GLU A 100 -20.79 1.77 13.83
CA GLU A 100 -21.83 2.45 14.57
C GLU A 100 -23.09 2.36 13.71
N ASP A 101 -23.89 1.30 13.88
CA ASP A 101 -25.13 1.11 13.12
C ASP A 101 -26.13 2.24 13.45
N GLY A 102 -26.21 3.23 12.56
CA GLY A 102 -27.37 4.11 12.44
C GLY A 102 -28.53 3.33 11.81
N GLY A 103 -29.57 3.07 12.59
CA GLY A 103 -30.76 2.32 12.18
C GLY A 103 -31.40 2.88 10.89
N GLY A 104 -31.60 2.00 9.92
CA GLY A 104 -32.33 2.30 8.69
C GLY A 104 -32.33 1.07 7.78
N ALA A 105 -33.44 0.34 7.77
CA ALA A 105 -33.64 -0.86 6.97
C ALA A 105 -33.46 -0.59 5.47
N GLY A 106 -32.58 -1.36 4.81
CA GLY A 106 -32.55 -1.44 3.35
C GLY A 106 -31.17 -1.58 2.69
N ALA A 107 -30.41 -2.63 3.03
CA ALA A 107 -29.51 -3.35 2.10
C ALA A 107 -28.68 -4.36 2.90
N ALA A 108 -29.04 -5.64 2.81
CA ALA A 108 -28.22 -6.73 3.33
C ALA A 108 -26.92 -6.85 2.48
N THR A 109 -25.85 -6.21 2.93
CA THR A 109 -24.48 -6.54 2.53
C THR A 109 -23.60 -6.41 3.76
N THR A 110 -23.39 -7.55 4.43
CA THR A 110 -22.37 -7.80 5.46
C THR A 110 -22.41 -6.88 6.69
N SER A 111 -23.29 -7.22 7.64
CA SER A 111 -23.18 -7.00 9.09
C SER A 111 -22.19 -5.92 9.54
N GLY A 112 -22.72 -4.69 9.73
CA GLY A 112 -22.31 -3.67 10.69
C GLY A 112 -20.83 -3.45 10.99
N SER A 113 -19.89 -3.74 10.08
CA SER A 113 -18.45 -3.56 10.32
C SER A 113 -17.83 -2.73 9.20
N SER A 114 -17.31 -1.57 9.58
CA SER A 114 -16.54 -0.72 8.66
C SER A 114 -15.12 -1.27 8.54
N ARG A 115 -14.47 -1.06 7.39
CA ARG A 115 -13.09 -1.51 7.14
C ARG A 115 -12.20 -0.28 6.91
N LEU A 116 -11.16 -0.17 7.73
CA LEU A 116 -10.13 0.86 7.59
C LEU A 116 -8.95 0.32 6.78
N VAL A 117 -8.39 1.16 5.93
CA VAL A 117 -7.13 0.90 5.23
C VAL A 117 -5.99 1.47 6.05
N VAL A 118 -4.97 0.65 6.28
CA VAL A 118 -3.70 1.02 6.92
C VAL A 118 -2.57 0.83 5.90
N ASP A 119 -1.84 1.90 5.60
CA ASP A 119 -0.68 1.85 4.70
C ASP A 119 0.50 2.67 5.23
N ILE A 120 1.60 1.99 5.52
CA ILE A 120 2.84 2.57 6.04
C ILE A 120 3.71 3.25 4.98
N ASP A 121 3.34 3.13 3.70
CA ASP A 121 4.07 3.70 2.57
C ASP A 121 3.38 4.91 1.96
N PHE A 122 2.29 5.38 2.55
CA PHE A 122 1.37 6.32 1.92
C PHE A 122 2.06 7.58 1.40
N ARG A 123 2.83 8.29 2.24
CA ARG A 123 3.61 9.47 1.82
C ARG A 123 4.57 9.15 0.66
N ALA A 124 5.28 8.03 0.74
CA ALA A 124 6.27 7.63 -0.27
C ALA A 124 5.61 7.39 -1.64
N GLN A 125 4.35 6.91 -1.64
CA GLN A 125 3.60 6.71 -2.88
C GLN A 125 3.36 8.01 -3.66
N PHE A 126 3.54 9.20 -3.10
CA PHE A 126 3.33 10.50 -3.76
C PHE A 126 4.60 11.32 -3.96
N GLN A 127 5.78 10.76 -3.73
CA GLN A 127 7.05 11.48 -3.93
C GLN A 127 7.32 11.76 -5.41
N LEU A 128 7.80 12.96 -5.73
CA LEU A 128 8.21 13.36 -7.08
C LEU A 128 9.71 13.65 -7.12
N ALA A 129 10.35 13.41 -8.27
CA ALA A 129 11.78 13.68 -8.45
C ALA A 129 12.11 15.18 -8.49
N ARG A 130 11.24 15.99 -9.11
CA ARG A 130 11.35 17.46 -9.16
C ARG A 130 9.98 18.06 -8.85
N PRO A 131 9.58 18.11 -7.57
CA PRO A 131 8.33 18.75 -7.19
C PRO A 131 8.46 20.27 -7.31
N ALA A 132 7.38 20.93 -7.69
CA ALA A 132 7.24 22.38 -7.49
C ALA A 132 7.30 22.67 -5.98
N PRO A 133 7.83 23.83 -5.53
CA PRO A 133 8.02 24.10 -4.11
C PRO A 133 6.74 23.96 -3.26
N TRP A 134 5.59 24.40 -3.78
CA TRP A 134 4.30 24.26 -3.11
C TRP A 134 3.89 22.79 -2.94
N TYR A 135 4.21 21.93 -3.91
CA TYR A 135 3.92 20.51 -3.85
C TYR A 135 4.86 19.81 -2.86
N ALA A 136 6.13 20.22 -2.81
CA ALA A 136 7.06 19.72 -1.80
C ALA A 136 6.56 20.03 -0.39
N HIS A 137 6.05 21.25 -0.16
CA HIS A 137 5.43 21.63 1.10
C HIS A 137 4.18 20.80 1.43
N LEU A 138 3.29 20.59 0.46
CA LEU A 138 2.12 19.70 0.61
C LEU A 138 2.54 18.27 0.96
N TRP A 139 3.47 17.70 0.20
CA TRP A 139 3.96 16.33 0.37
C TRP A 139 4.60 16.11 1.75
N SER A 140 5.33 17.11 2.26
CA SER A 140 5.98 17.05 3.58
C SER A 140 5.00 16.89 4.74
N ARG A 141 3.73 17.30 4.55
CA ARG A 141 2.65 17.23 5.55
C ARG A 141 1.82 15.94 5.48
N LEU A 142 1.97 15.13 4.43
CA LEU A 142 1.21 13.87 4.32
C LEU A 142 1.63 12.90 5.42
N PRO A 143 0.74 12.11 6.02
CA PRO A 143 1.14 11.15 7.03
C PRO A 143 1.99 10.03 6.40
N ALA A 144 3.02 9.59 7.13
CA ALA A 144 3.82 8.44 6.70
C ALA A 144 2.96 7.17 6.68
N VAL A 145 2.13 7.00 7.72
CA VAL A 145 1.14 5.93 7.85
C VAL A 145 -0.25 6.51 7.65
N PHE A 146 -0.96 6.06 6.61
CA PHE A 146 -2.37 6.39 6.45
C PHE A 146 -3.23 5.39 7.22
N VAL A 147 -4.24 5.89 7.93
CA VAL A 147 -5.31 5.08 8.56
C VAL A 147 -6.64 5.76 8.27
N GLY A 148 -7.55 5.07 7.59
CA GLY A 148 -8.88 5.62 7.31
C GLY A 148 -9.74 4.78 6.37
N PRO A 149 -11.02 5.13 6.21
CA PRO A 149 -11.95 4.39 5.37
C PRO A 149 -11.63 4.57 3.88
N ARG A 150 -11.98 3.55 3.08
CA ARG A 150 -11.75 3.50 1.63
C ARG A 150 -12.31 4.74 0.90
N ALA A 151 -13.45 5.27 1.34
CA ALA A 151 -14.08 6.44 0.73
C ALA A 151 -13.22 7.71 0.88
N ARG A 152 -12.60 7.91 2.05
CA ARG A 152 -11.71 9.05 2.32
C ARG A 152 -10.38 8.90 1.60
N LEU A 153 -9.83 7.68 1.58
CA LEU A 153 -8.65 7.35 0.78
C LEU A 153 -8.85 7.67 -0.71
N ARG A 154 -10.00 7.29 -1.29
CA ARG A 154 -10.34 7.58 -2.69
C ARG A 154 -10.27 9.08 -3.02
N LYS A 155 -10.86 9.91 -2.15
CA LYS A 155 -10.87 11.38 -2.30
C LYS A 155 -9.46 11.95 -2.17
N ALA A 156 -8.72 11.54 -1.13
CA ALA A 156 -7.34 11.98 -0.91
C ALA A 156 -6.42 11.64 -2.09
N VAL A 157 -6.46 10.38 -2.57
CA VAL A 157 -5.66 9.92 -3.72
C VAL A 157 -5.97 10.76 -4.97
N SER A 158 -7.25 11.06 -5.21
CA SER A 158 -7.66 11.85 -6.39
C SER A 158 -7.08 13.26 -6.36
N LEU A 159 -7.17 13.95 -5.20
CA LEU A 159 -6.61 15.28 -4.99
C LEU A 159 -5.08 15.27 -5.09
N LEU A 160 -4.42 14.29 -4.46
CA LEU A 160 -2.97 14.15 -4.51
C LEU A 160 -2.45 13.88 -5.92
N CYS A 161 -3.17 13.08 -6.71
CA CYS A 161 -2.82 12.84 -8.11
C CYS A 161 -2.98 14.12 -8.94
N ALA A 162 -4.06 14.88 -8.76
CA ALA A 162 -4.25 16.15 -9.45
C ALA A 162 -3.13 17.16 -9.11
N ALA A 163 -2.78 17.27 -7.82
CA ALA A 163 -1.68 18.10 -7.35
C ALA A 163 -0.33 17.63 -7.93
N ALA A 164 -0.05 16.33 -7.94
CA ALA A 164 1.17 15.77 -8.49
C ALA A 164 1.30 16.06 -9.99
N GLN A 165 0.21 15.90 -10.73
CA GLN A 165 0.15 16.18 -12.16
C GLN A 165 0.38 17.65 -12.47
N ARG A 166 -0.16 18.56 -11.65
CA ARG A 166 0.07 19.99 -11.78
C ARG A 166 1.55 20.31 -11.53
N SER A 167 2.11 19.80 -10.45
CA SER A 167 3.53 19.98 -10.10
C SER A 167 4.47 19.50 -11.20
N LEU A 168 4.21 18.33 -11.79
CA LEU A 168 5.04 17.78 -12.88
C LEU A 168 4.97 18.67 -14.13
N ARG A 169 3.76 19.11 -14.51
CA ARG A 169 3.56 20.00 -15.66
C ARG A 169 4.26 21.36 -15.48
N GLU A 170 4.14 21.97 -14.30
CA GLU A 170 4.85 23.21 -13.97
C GLU A 170 6.37 23.04 -14.01
N SER A 171 6.86 21.84 -13.72
CA SER A 171 8.29 21.49 -13.78
C SER A 171 8.75 21.00 -15.16
N GLY A 172 7.91 21.13 -16.20
CA GLY A 172 8.20 20.69 -17.57
C GLY A 172 8.34 19.18 -17.74
N LEU A 173 7.80 18.39 -16.81
CA LEU A 173 7.89 16.93 -16.80
C LEU A 173 6.61 16.28 -17.34
N HIS A 174 6.78 15.21 -18.12
CA HIS A 174 5.67 14.35 -18.51
C HIS A 174 5.03 13.69 -17.28
N VAL A 175 3.71 13.54 -17.29
CA VAL A 175 2.97 12.82 -16.24
C VAL A 175 3.00 11.33 -16.56
N PRO A 176 3.78 10.51 -15.83
CA PRO A 176 3.79 9.09 -16.10
C PRO A 176 2.45 8.44 -15.70
N PRO A 177 2.09 7.30 -16.30
CA PRO A 177 0.82 6.63 -16.02
C PRO A 177 0.57 6.37 -14.51
N TRP A 178 1.60 5.97 -13.76
CA TRP A 178 1.47 5.70 -12.32
C TRP A 178 1.22 6.93 -11.45
N ARG A 179 1.19 8.14 -12.03
CA ARG A 179 0.80 9.39 -11.36
C ARG A 179 -0.63 9.82 -11.68
N ARG A 180 -1.35 9.02 -12.47
CA ARG A 180 -2.78 9.23 -12.72
C ARG A 180 -3.63 8.57 -11.65
N SER A 181 -4.80 9.17 -11.41
CA SER A 181 -5.72 8.74 -10.34
C SER A 181 -6.17 7.29 -10.52
N GLY A 182 -6.42 6.83 -11.76
CA GLY A 182 -6.86 5.46 -12.01
C GLY A 182 -5.87 4.40 -11.54
N TYR A 183 -4.58 4.55 -11.91
CA TYR A 183 -3.53 3.64 -11.46
C TYR A 183 -3.34 3.69 -9.94
N MET A 184 -3.32 4.90 -9.36
CA MET A 184 -3.08 5.06 -7.93
C MET A 184 -4.23 4.52 -7.09
N GLN A 185 -5.48 4.73 -7.50
CA GLN A 185 -6.63 4.17 -6.78
C GLN A 185 -6.64 2.64 -6.81
N ALA A 186 -6.21 2.00 -7.92
CA ALA A 186 -6.18 0.54 -8.04
C ALA A 186 -5.31 -0.15 -6.97
N LYS A 187 -4.31 0.54 -6.40
CA LYS A 187 -3.46 0.04 -5.31
C LYS A 187 -4.25 -0.35 -4.05
N TRP A 188 -5.27 0.43 -3.70
CA TRP A 188 -6.04 0.20 -2.47
C TRP A 188 -7.50 -0.16 -2.73
N LEU A 189 -7.99 0.21 -3.91
CA LEU A 189 -9.39 0.11 -4.30
C LEU A 189 -9.49 -0.84 -5.50
N PRO A 190 -9.44 -2.17 -5.28
CA PRO A 190 -9.84 -3.12 -6.32
C PRO A 190 -11.20 -2.69 -6.89
N ARG A 191 -11.36 -2.85 -8.21
CA ARG A 191 -12.63 -2.55 -8.88
C ARG A 191 -13.73 -3.34 -8.18
N ASP A 192 -14.80 -2.64 -7.80
CA ASP A 192 -16.07 -3.30 -7.52
C ASP A 192 -16.53 -3.90 -8.86
N VAL A 193 -16.27 -5.18 -9.07
CA VAL A 193 -16.83 -5.89 -10.23
C VAL A 193 -18.32 -6.06 -9.90
N ALA A 194 -19.14 -5.14 -10.40
CA ALA A 194 -20.55 -5.41 -10.54
C ALA A 194 -20.69 -6.49 -11.61
N LEU A 195 -20.80 -7.75 -11.20
CA LEU A 195 -21.18 -8.82 -12.11
C LEU A 195 -22.58 -8.49 -12.67
N PRO A 196 -22.81 -8.66 -13.98
CA PRO A 196 -24.16 -8.54 -14.54
C PRO A 196 -25.02 -9.70 -14.01
N GLY A 197 -25.77 -9.43 -12.94
CA GLY A 197 -26.70 -10.36 -12.31
C GLY A 197 -26.13 -11.07 -11.09
N GLY A 198 -26.51 -10.58 -9.90
CA GLY A 198 -26.29 -11.26 -8.62
C GLY A 198 -25.05 -10.77 -7.87
N ALA A 199 -25.32 -10.10 -6.74
CA ALA A 199 -24.46 -9.70 -5.61
C ALA A 199 -22.98 -9.33 -5.88
N PRO A 200 -22.49 -8.18 -5.35
CA PRO A 200 -21.06 -7.87 -5.39
C PRO A 200 -20.30 -8.82 -4.45
N GLU A 201 -19.81 -9.95 -4.95
CA GLU A 201 -18.76 -10.69 -4.29
C GLU A 201 -17.44 -9.96 -4.52
N VAL A 202 -16.96 -9.30 -3.47
CA VAL A 202 -15.63 -8.71 -3.43
C VAL A 202 -14.62 -9.86 -3.56
N ALA A 203 -14.02 -10.04 -4.74
CA ALA A 203 -12.92 -10.97 -4.96
C ALA A 203 -11.64 -10.45 -4.26
N MET A 204 -11.63 -10.47 -2.93
CA MET A 204 -10.44 -10.36 -2.11
C MET A 204 -9.87 -11.77 -1.95
N ALA A 205 -8.75 -12.06 -2.61
CA ALA A 205 -7.98 -13.26 -2.31
C ALA A 205 -7.35 -13.13 -0.90
N ARG A 206 -8.11 -13.50 0.14
CA ARG A 206 -7.61 -13.69 1.50
C ARG A 206 -6.80 -14.98 1.51
N TRP A 207 -5.49 -14.88 1.41
CA TRP A 207 -4.61 -16.01 1.70
C TRP A 207 -4.43 -16.11 3.22
N SER A 208 -5.09 -17.08 3.84
CA SER A 208 -4.81 -17.44 5.22
C SER A 208 -3.52 -18.27 5.26
N VAL A 209 -2.44 -17.74 5.83
CA VAL A 209 -1.28 -18.56 6.19
C VAL A 209 -1.67 -19.37 7.41
N ALA A 210 -1.92 -20.66 7.21
CA ALA A 210 -1.93 -21.60 8.32
C ALA A 210 -0.53 -21.60 8.94
N MET A 211 -0.43 -21.23 10.22
CA MET A 211 0.77 -21.48 11.00
C MET A 211 0.93 -23.00 11.12
N GLY A 212 2.00 -23.53 10.53
CA GLY A 212 2.42 -24.92 10.75
C GLY A 212 2.65 -25.12 12.25
N LYS A 213 1.82 -25.95 12.86
CA LYS A 213 2.00 -26.41 14.23
C LYS A 213 3.21 -27.35 14.22
N GLU A 214 4.36 -26.88 14.71
CA GLU A 214 5.46 -27.77 15.09
C GLU A 214 4.92 -28.77 16.11
N LEU A 215 4.81 -30.02 15.68
CA LEU A 215 4.57 -31.15 16.56
C LEU A 215 5.91 -31.54 17.17
N GLY A 216 5.90 -31.55 18.51
CA GLY A 216 7.06 -31.72 19.36
C GLY A 216 7.86 -32.98 19.09
N ASP A 217 9.15 -32.81 19.32
CA ASP A 217 10.20 -33.81 19.29
C ASP A 217 10.13 -34.78 20.48
N GLY A 218 10.52 -36.04 20.22
CA GLY A 218 10.82 -37.06 21.24
C GLY A 218 10.35 -38.48 20.88
N PRO A 219 11.06 -39.54 21.31
CA PRO A 219 12.51 -39.73 21.22
C PRO A 219 12.89 -41.02 20.46
N ARG A 220 14.17 -41.05 20.06
CA ARG A 220 14.95 -42.11 19.40
C ARG A 220 14.62 -43.56 19.81
N ARG A 221 14.67 -44.46 18.82
CA ARG A 221 15.13 -45.86 19.01
C ARG A 221 15.90 -46.38 17.81
N SER A 222 17.08 -46.94 18.10
CA SER A 222 18.01 -47.61 17.19
C SER A 222 17.53 -48.98 16.68
N GLY A 223 18.03 -49.37 15.51
CA GLY A 223 18.06 -50.74 14.99
C GLY A 223 18.33 -50.69 13.47
N ALA A 224 19.58 -50.69 13.00
CA ALA A 224 20.46 -51.84 12.78
C ALA A 224 20.02 -52.74 11.60
N GLY A 225 20.91 -52.85 10.61
CA GLY A 225 20.85 -53.78 9.48
C GLY A 225 20.36 -53.11 8.18
N GLY A 226 21.10 -53.06 7.09
CA GLY A 226 22.38 -53.64 6.74
C GLY A 226 22.57 -53.52 5.22
N LEU A 227 23.83 -53.30 4.82
CA LEU A 227 24.47 -53.87 3.64
C LEU A 227 23.76 -53.72 2.27
N SER A 228 24.31 -52.85 1.40
CA SER A 228 25.01 -53.35 0.22
C SER A 228 25.79 -52.21 -0.46
N MET A 229 27.08 -52.50 -0.72
CA MET A 229 27.91 -51.85 -1.74
C MET A 229 27.24 -52.07 -3.11
N GLU A 230 27.50 -51.28 -4.16
CA GLU A 230 28.67 -51.46 -5.03
C GLU A 230 29.19 -50.16 -5.65
N LEU A 231 30.50 -50.16 -5.90
CA LEU A 231 31.33 -49.08 -6.42
C LEU A 231 31.52 -49.18 -7.95
N SER A 232 31.88 -48.02 -8.50
CA SER A 232 32.70 -47.77 -9.70
C SER A 232 31.96 -47.70 -11.04
N GLY A 233 32.25 -46.76 -11.93
CA GLY A 233 33.28 -45.72 -11.93
C GLY A 233 33.50 -45.19 -13.36
N SER A 234 34.21 -44.05 -13.44
CA SER A 234 34.81 -43.44 -14.65
C SER A 234 33.82 -42.82 -15.64
N GLY A 235 33.91 -41.56 -16.07
CA GLY A 235 34.98 -40.57 -16.08
C GLY A 235 35.06 -39.98 -17.49
N ALA A 236 34.95 -38.64 -17.64
CA ALA A 236 35.56 -37.84 -18.71
C ALA A 236 35.11 -36.36 -18.62
N ASP A 237 36.11 -35.48 -18.59
CA ASP A 237 36.10 -34.03 -18.79
C ASP A 237 35.36 -33.56 -20.08
N VAL A 238 34.92 -32.29 -20.11
CA VAL A 238 35.50 -31.22 -20.95
C VAL A 238 34.83 -29.84 -20.72
N ASP A 239 35.70 -28.85 -20.50
CA ASP A 239 35.67 -27.42 -20.88
C ASP A 239 34.36 -26.59 -20.95
N GLY A 240 34.33 -25.56 -20.09
CA GLY A 240 34.56 -24.17 -20.49
C GLY A 240 33.55 -23.46 -21.40
N CYS A 241 32.81 -22.48 -20.85
CA CYS A 241 32.61 -21.18 -21.52
C CYS A 241 32.15 -20.08 -20.54
N ARG A 242 32.88 -18.96 -20.58
CA ARG A 242 32.54 -17.66 -19.97
C ARG A 242 31.29 -17.08 -20.62
N GLY A 243 30.49 -16.37 -19.82
CA GLY A 243 29.49 -15.41 -20.30
C GLY A 243 29.27 -14.32 -19.26
N GLN A 244 29.92 -13.17 -19.44
CA GLN A 244 29.61 -11.93 -18.74
C GLN A 244 28.29 -11.37 -19.28
N ALA A 245 27.43 -10.86 -18.40
CA ALA A 245 26.39 -9.91 -18.77
C ALA A 245 26.35 -8.80 -17.71
N GLY A 246 26.88 -7.63 -18.08
CA GLY A 246 26.66 -6.38 -17.38
C GLY A 246 25.35 -5.72 -17.84
N SER A 247 24.75 -4.91 -16.97
CA SER A 247 23.72 -3.90 -17.23
C SER A 247 23.52 -3.16 -15.89
N MET A 248 24.09 -2.00 -15.57
CA MET A 248 24.12 -0.67 -16.21
C MET A 248 22.73 -0.03 -16.35
N TRP A 249 22.19 0.55 -15.27
CA TRP A 249 21.33 1.76 -15.34
C TRP A 249 21.57 2.60 -14.07
N ALA A 250 22.12 3.79 -14.29
CA ALA A 250 22.19 4.92 -13.35
C ALA A 250 21.18 5.99 -13.80
#